data_AF-A0A350V3W8-F1
#
_entry.id   AF-A0A350V3W8-F1
#
_cell.length_a   1.000
_cell.length_b   1.000
_cell.length_c   1.000
_cell.angle_alpha   90.00
_cell.angle_beta   90.00
_cell.angle_gamma   90.00
#
_symmetry.space_group_name_H-M   'P 1'
#
loop_
_entity.id
_entity.type
_entity.pdbx_description
1 polymer ?
#
loop_
_entity_poly.entity_id
_entity_poly.type
_entity_poly.pdbx_seq_one_letter_code
_entity_poly.pdbx_strand_id
1 'polypeptide(L)'
;MAANEKANEILNSGGSSLDAVEQGVRVAEDDPNVLSVGYGGLPDAEGRVTLDAAIMDWKARIGSVICVEHIKNPVSVARLILENTEHVSLAGEGAYNFAITNGFQPDILHTEGSIKKYIEWKNGRYGRSQEFHTDEYKVKKTSGLGINDDGN
;
A
#
# COMPACT_ATOMS: atom_id res chain seq x y z
N MET A 1 -17.53 1.66 0.13
CA MET A 1 -16.29 1.98 0.85
C MET A 1 -15.57 0.64 1.06
N ALA A 2 -15.00 0.06 0.01
CA ALA A 2 -14.65 -1.37 -0.01
C ALA A 2 -13.55 -1.76 0.99
N ALA A 3 -12.54 -0.91 1.18
CA ALA A 3 -11.49 -1.13 2.18
C ALA A 3 -12.06 -1.20 3.61
N ASN A 4 -12.93 -0.26 3.99
CA ASN A 4 -13.56 -0.24 5.31
C ASN A 4 -14.51 -1.41 5.51
N GLU A 5 -15.27 -1.78 4.48
CA GLU A 5 -16.14 -2.96 4.52
C GLU A 5 -15.30 -4.21 4.81
N LYS A 6 -14.18 -4.38 4.11
CA LYS A 6 -13.29 -5.53 4.32
C LYS A 6 -12.67 -5.55 5.72
N ALA A 7 -12.19 -4.41 6.22
CA ALA A 7 -11.66 -4.30 7.57
C ALA A 7 -12.73 -4.60 8.63
N ASN A 8 -13.95 -4.09 8.46
CA ASN A 8 -15.06 -4.31 9.37
C ASN A 8 -15.50 -5.78 9.42
N GLU A 9 -15.45 -6.53 8.31
CA GLU A 9 -15.69 -7.98 8.31
C GLU A 9 -14.76 -8.72 9.27
N ILE A 10 -13.47 -8.37 9.26
CA ILE A 10 -12.46 -8.97 10.14
C ILE A 10 -12.73 -8.60 11.60
N LEU A 11 -13.00 -7.33 11.89
CA LEU A 11 -13.30 -6.88 13.25
C LEU A 11 -14.59 -7.53 13.80
N ASN A 12 -15.65 -7.57 12.99
CA ASN A 12 -16.94 -8.15 13.39
C ASN A 12 -16.88 -9.67 13.60
N SER A 13 -15.90 -10.35 12.98
CA SER A 13 -15.64 -11.77 13.20
C SER A 13 -14.69 -12.05 14.38
N GLY A 14 -14.25 -11.02 15.10
CA GLY A 14 -13.35 -11.15 16.24
C GLY A 14 -11.86 -11.27 15.88
N GLY A 15 -11.49 -10.92 14.64
CA GLY A 15 -10.10 -10.85 14.20
C GLY A 15 -9.34 -9.68 14.85
N SER A 16 -8.01 -9.66 14.69
CA SER A 16 -7.19 -8.59 15.27
C SER A 16 -7.27 -7.30 14.44
N SER A 17 -6.96 -6.16 15.08
CA SER A 17 -6.83 -4.89 14.37
C SER A 17 -5.74 -4.94 13.30
N LEU A 18 -4.66 -5.70 13.53
CA LEU A 18 -3.58 -5.90 12.57
C LEU A 18 -4.07 -6.63 11.31
N ASP A 19 -4.89 -7.67 11.47
CA ASP A 19 -5.53 -8.37 10.36
C ASP A 19 -6.49 -7.45 9.60
N ALA A 20 -7.29 -6.67 10.32
CA ALA A 20 -8.27 -5.78 9.72
C ALA A 20 -7.62 -4.71 8.84
N VAL A 21 -6.54 -4.07 9.31
CA VAL A 21 -5.84 -3.04 8.53
C VAL A 21 -5.10 -3.63 7.33
N GLU A 22 -4.44 -4.78 7.50
CA GLU A 22 -3.77 -5.44 6.37
C GLU A 22 -4.78 -5.78 5.27
N GLN A 23 -5.88 -6.46 5.62
CA GLN A 23 -6.90 -6.84 4.65
C GLN A 23 -7.62 -5.64 4.04
N GLY A 24 -7.84 -4.57 4.82
CA GLY A 24 -8.41 -3.33 4.30
C GLY A 24 -7.52 -2.63 3.28
N VAL A 25 -6.21 -2.55 3.53
CA VAL A 25 -5.24 -1.95 2.60
C VAL A 25 -5.10 -2.78 1.33
N ARG A 26 -5.07 -4.12 1.45
CA ARG A 26 -4.99 -5.03 0.30
C ARG A 26 -6.11 -4.82 -0.72
N VAL A 27 -7.30 -4.37 -0.30
CA VAL A 27 -8.39 -4.04 -1.25
C VAL A 27 -7.95 -2.98 -2.26
N ALA A 28 -7.23 -1.95 -1.82
CA ALA A 28 -6.73 -0.91 -2.71
C ALA A 28 -5.51 -1.38 -3.50
N GLU A 29 -4.61 -2.17 -2.88
CA GLU A 29 -3.45 -2.74 -3.57
C GLU A 29 -3.82 -3.74 -4.67
N ASP A 30 -4.97 -4.42 -4.54
CA ASP A 30 -5.45 -5.41 -5.51
C ASP A 30 -6.33 -4.78 -6.61
N ASP A 31 -6.78 -3.53 -6.47
CA ASP A 31 -7.66 -2.86 -7.44
C ASP A 31 -6.87 -2.17 -8.56
N PRO A 32 -6.89 -2.68 -9.81
CA PRO A 32 -6.15 -2.11 -10.93
C PRO A 32 -6.57 -0.68 -11.32
N ASN A 33 -7.72 -0.21 -10.84
CA ASN A 33 -8.19 1.15 -11.08
C ASN A 33 -7.62 2.16 -10.08
N VAL A 34 -7.06 1.68 -8.96
CA VAL A 34 -6.35 2.50 -7.99
C VAL A 34 -4.90 2.61 -8.45
N LEU A 35 -4.52 3.78 -8.96
CA LEU A 35 -3.20 3.96 -9.57
C LEU A 35 -2.13 4.48 -8.59
N SER A 36 -2.45 4.55 -7.30
CA SER A 36 -1.55 5.11 -6.27
C SER A 36 -0.90 4.07 -5.37
N VAL A 37 -1.39 2.83 -5.35
CA VAL A 37 -0.91 1.77 -4.47
C VAL A 37 -0.97 0.43 -5.19
N GLY A 38 -0.06 -0.51 -4.87
CA GLY A 38 -0.12 -1.89 -5.33
C GLY A 38 -0.18 -2.06 -6.86
N TYR A 39 -1.02 -3.00 -7.30
CA TYR A 39 -1.27 -3.34 -8.68
C TYR A 39 -1.93 -2.18 -9.44
N GLY A 40 -1.27 -1.71 -10.50
CA GLY A 40 -1.67 -0.51 -11.24
C GLY A 40 -1.02 0.77 -10.74
N GLY A 41 -0.18 0.71 -9.71
CA GLY A 41 0.62 1.83 -9.21
C GLY A 41 1.35 2.57 -10.34
N LEU A 42 1.34 3.91 -10.27
CA LEU A 42 2.09 4.73 -11.21
C LEU A 42 3.59 4.48 -11.04
N PRO A 43 4.34 4.30 -12.14
CA PRO A 43 5.76 4.03 -12.06
C PRO A 43 6.61 5.27 -11.79
N ASP A 44 7.87 5.03 -11.44
CA ASP A 44 8.94 6.02 -11.36
C ASP A 44 9.31 6.63 -12.72
N ALA A 45 10.30 7.53 -12.74
CA ALA A 45 10.74 8.20 -13.96
C ALA A 45 11.28 7.23 -15.03
N GLU A 46 11.86 6.11 -14.60
CA GLU A 46 12.38 5.05 -15.46
C GLU A 46 11.29 4.08 -15.92
N GLY A 47 10.07 4.19 -15.40
CA GLY A 47 8.94 3.36 -15.77
C GLY A 47 8.80 2.09 -14.92
N ARG A 48 9.45 2.02 -13.75
CA ARG A 48 9.33 0.90 -12.81
C ARG A 48 8.27 1.18 -11.74
N VAL A 49 7.44 0.19 -11.42
CA VAL A 49 6.51 0.29 -10.29
C VAL A 49 7.24 -0.12 -9.02
N THR A 50 7.67 0.88 -8.26
CA THR A 50 8.30 0.72 -6.95
C THR A 50 7.30 1.10 -5.87
N LEU A 51 7.09 0.23 -4.89
CA LEU A 51 6.07 0.41 -3.86
C LEU A 51 6.68 0.52 -2.47
N ASP A 52 6.02 1.31 -1.62
CA ASP A 52 6.34 1.49 -0.21
C ASP A 52 5.14 1.06 0.63
N ALA A 53 5.38 0.39 1.75
CA ALA A 53 4.34 0.10 2.73
C ALA A 53 4.93 -0.03 4.14
N ALA A 54 4.13 0.33 5.14
CA ALA A 54 4.47 0.13 6.54
C ALA A 54 3.23 -0.30 7.32
N ILE A 55 3.44 -1.11 8.35
CA ILE A 55 2.40 -1.56 9.27
C ILE A 55 2.94 -1.57 10.69
N MET A 56 2.08 -1.24 11.65
CA MET A 56 2.41 -1.13 13.05
C MET A 56 1.34 -1.79 13.91
N ASP A 57 1.75 -2.43 15.01
CA ASP A 57 0.83 -3.02 15.98
C ASP A 57 0.72 -2.22 17.28
N TRP A 58 -0.18 -2.64 18.17
CA TRP A 58 -0.45 -1.99 19.47
C TRP A 58 0.71 -2.09 20.48
N LYS A 59 1.75 -2.90 20.19
CA LYS A 59 2.96 -3.01 21.03
C LYS A 59 4.10 -2.16 20.49
N ALA A 60 3.81 -1.27 19.53
CA ALA A 60 4.77 -0.46 18.82
C ALA A 60 5.82 -1.28 18.04
N ARG A 61 5.48 -2.50 17.62
CA ARG A 61 6.27 -3.22 16.61
C ARG A 61 5.91 -2.67 15.24
N ILE A 62 6.92 -2.54 14.39
CA ILE A 62 6.79 -1.93 13.06
C ILE A 62 7.49 -2.83 12.05
N GLY A 63 6.88 -2.96 10.88
CA GLY A 63 7.52 -3.52 9.69
C GLY A 63 7.26 -2.62 8.49
N SER A 64 8.24 -2.48 7.62
CA SER A 64 8.11 -1.68 6.40
C SER A 64 8.97 -2.17 5.25
N VAL A 65 8.49 -1.90 4.04
CA VAL A 65 9.20 -2.09 2.79
C VAL A 65 9.28 -0.78 2.03
N ILE A 66 10.41 -0.53 1.38
CA ILE A 66 10.66 0.69 0.61
C ILE A 66 11.19 0.30 -0.77
N CYS A 67 10.67 0.92 -1.82
CA CYS A 67 11.09 0.76 -3.19
C CYS A 67 11.09 -0.72 -3.64
N VAL A 68 10.10 -1.50 -3.20
CA VAL A 68 9.99 -2.91 -3.61
C VAL A 68 9.28 -3.00 -4.96
N GLU A 69 9.85 -3.78 -5.87
CA GLU A 69 9.29 -4.04 -7.20
C GLU A 69 8.63 -5.42 -7.24
N HIS A 70 7.73 -5.62 -8.21
CA HIS A 70 7.11 -6.92 -8.52
C HIS A 70 6.29 -7.59 -7.40
N ILE A 71 6.05 -6.92 -6.28
CA ILE A 71 5.21 -7.43 -5.19
C ILE A 71 3.87 -6.71 -5.22
N LYS A 72 2.79 -7.45 -5.47
CA LYS A 72 1.43 -6.90 -5.53
C LYS A 72 0.99 -6.24 -4.22
N ASN A 73 1.25 -6.91 -3.10
CA ASN A 73 0.80 -6.50 -1.78
C ASN A 73 1.99 -6.20 -0.85
N PRO A 74 2.61 -5.02 -0.97
CA PRO A 74 3.74 -4.63 -0.12
C PRO A 74 3.36 -4.57 1.37
N VAL A 75 2.11 -4.27 1.75
CA VAL A 75 1.67 -4.27 3.17
C VAL A 75 1.84 -5.64 3.83
N SER A 76 1.61 -6.73 3.08
CA SER A 76 1.78 -8.09 3.61
C SER A 76 3.26 -8.45 3.79
N VAL A 77 4.16 -7.91 2.96
CA VAL A 77 5.62 -8.06 3.18
C VAL A 77 6.05 -7.25 4.39
N ALA A 78 5.54 -6.02 4.55
CA ALA A 78 5.78 -5.21 5.73
C ALA A 78 5.33 -5.92 7.01
N ARG A 79 4.16 -6.59 6.99
CA ARG A 79 3.70 -7.42 8.12
C ARG A 79 4.64 -8.58 8.40
N LEU A 80 5.12 -9.24 7.36
CA LEU A 80 6.05 -10.34 7.50
C LEU A 80 7.38 -9.90 8.15
N ILE A 81 7.86 -8.69 7.83
CA ILE A 81 9.04 -8.09 8.48
C ILE A 81 8.77 -7.88 9.98
N LEU A 82 7.60 -7.32 10.33
CA LEU A 82 7.17 -7.10 11.72
C LEU A 82 7.11 -8.40 12.53
N GLU A 83 6.64 -9.49 11.93
CA GLU A 83 6.40 -10.76 12.62
C GLU A 83 7.61 -11.68 12.67
N ASN A 84 8.45 -11.69 11.62
CA ASN A 84 9.46 -12.74 11.40
C ASN A 84 10.90 -12.23 11.38
N THR A 85 11.16 -10.96 11.66
CA THR A 85 12.53 -10.42 11.67
C THR A 85 12.79 -9.51 12.88
N GLU A 86 14.06 -9.32 13.23
CA GLU A 86 14.49 -8.30 14.19
C GLU A 86 14.63 -6.91 13.56
N HIS A 87 14.47 -6.81 12.24
CA HIS A 87 14.59 -5.57 11.49
C HIS A 87 13.24 -4.88 11.38
N VAL A 88 13.25 -3.56 11.22
CA VAL A 88 12.03 -2.76 11.03
C VAL A 88 11.74 -2.52 9.55
N SER A 89 12.78 -2.37 8.73
CA SER A 89 12.62 -1.94 7.35
C SER A 89 13.58 -2.67 6.42
N LEU A 90 13.07 -3.08 5.25
CA LEU A 90 13.87 -3.59 4.13
C LEU A 90 13.60 -2.73 2.90
N ALA A 91 14.58 -2.61 2.01
CA ALA A 91 14.44 -1.78 0.82
C ALA A 91 14.92 -2.48 -0.47
N GLY A 92 14.35 -2.08 -1.60
CA GLY A 92 14.78 -2.47 -2.93
C GLY A 92 14.84 -3.98 -3.13
N GLU A 93 15.93 -4.43 -3.74
CA GLU A 93 16.20 -5.84 -4.02
C GLU A 93 16.22 -6.71 -2.75
N GLY A 94 16.66 -6.16 -1.61
CA GLY A 94 16.66 -6.88 -0.33
C GLY A 94 15.23 -7.19 0.15
N ALA A 95 14.31 -6.23 0.01
CA ALA A 95 12.90 -6.44 0.32
C ALA A 95 12.25 -7.45 -0.65
N TYR A 96 12.58 -7.36 -1.95
CA TYR A 96 12.09 -8.30 -2.95
C TYR A 96 12.55 -9.74 -2.65
N ASN A 97 13.85 -9.96 -2.44
CA ASN A 97 14.41 -11.27 -2.16
C ASN A 97 13.83 -11.88 -0.87
N PHE A 98 13.62 -11.04 0.15
CA PHE A 98 12.94 -11.45 1.38
C PHE A 98 11.51 -11.92 1.10
N ALA A 99 10.73 -11.16 0.32
CA ALA A 99 9.37 -11.52 -0.06
C ALA A 99 9.34 -12.87 -0.81
N ILE A 100 10.19 -13.05 -1.82
CA ILE A 100 10.25 -14.28 -2.62
C ILE A 100 10.61 -15.50 -1.76
N THR A 101 11.61 -15.36 -0.88
CA THR A 101 12.04 -16.45 0.01
C THR A 101 10.94 -16.88 0.97
N ASN A 102 10.01 -15.98 1.29
CA ASN A 102 8.85 -16.25 2.13
C ASN A 102 7.56 -16.55 1.34
N GLY A 103 7.68 -16.90 0.05
CA GLY A 103 6.59 -17.47 -0.74
C GLY A 103 5.76 -16.47 -1.54
N PHE A 104 6.09 -15.17 -1.49
CA PHE A 104 5.46 -14.21 -2.40
C PHE A 104 5.86 -14.53 -3.85
N GLN A 105 4.91 -14.35 -4.76
CA GLN A 105 5.14 -14.56 -6.18
C GLN A 105 5.33 -13.20 -6.86
N PRO A 106 6.34 -13.07 -7.74
CA PRO A 106 6.52 -11.84 -8.50
C PRO A 106 5.37 -11.65 -9.49
N ASP A 107 4.93 -10.41 -9.67
CA ASP A 107 3.85 -10.05 -10.57
C ASP A 107 4.23 -8.84 -11.45
N ILE A 108 3.50 -8.68 -12.56
CA ILE A 108 3.56 -7.51 -13.42
C ILE A 108 2.59 -6.49 -12.85
N LEU A 109 3.13 -5.42 -12.27
CA LEU A 109 2.33 -4.43 -11.58
C LEU A 109 1.71 -3.37 -12.50
N HIS A 110 2.12 -3.34 -13.76
CA HIS A 110 1.59 -2.41 -14.74
C HIS A 110 0.20 -2.82 -15.25
N THR A 111 -0.71 -1.86 -15.24
CA THR A 111 -1.97 -1.92 -15.99
C THR A 111 -1.90 -1.04 -17.25
N GLU A 112 -2.77 -1.27 -18.22
CA GLU A 112 -2.89 -0.39 -19.40
C GLU A 112 -3.12 1.07 -18.98
N GLY A 113 -3.91 1.30 -17.93
CA GLY A 113 -4.15 2.61 -17.35
C GLY A 113 -2.88 3.27 -16.80
N SER A 114 -2.08 2.52 -16.03
CA SER A 114 -0.79 3.00 -15.49
C SER A 114 0.21 3.35 -16.60
N ILE A 115 0.32 2.50 -17.64
CA ILE A 115 1.24 2.69 -18.77
C ILE A 115 0.82 3.91 -19.58
N LYS A 116 -0.47 4.05 -19.87
CA LYS A 116 -1.00 5.19 -20.61
C LYS A 116 -0.67 6.50 -19.89
N LYS A 117 -0.92 6.59 -18.59
CA LYS A 117 -0.60 7.77 -17.78
C LYS A 117 0.90 8.06 -17.74
N TYR A 118 1.74 7.03 -17.63
CA TYR A 118 3.19 7.19 -17.68
C TYR A 118 3.67 7.74 -19.03
N ILE A 119 3.15 7.23 -20.14
CA ILE A 119 3.49 7.72 -21.49
C ILE A 119 3.04 9.17 -21.68
N GLU A 120 1.82 9.52 -21.24
CA GLU A 120 1.30 10.89 -21.27
C GLU A 120 2.22 11.84 -20.47
N TRP A 121 2.61 11.45 -19.25
CA TRP A 121 3.53 12.20 -18.41
C TRP A 121 4.91 12.39 -19.09
N LYS A 122 5.49 11.30 -19.62
CA LYS A 122 6.82 11.31 -20.26
C LYS A 122 6.87 12.20 -21.50
N ASN A 123 5.79 12.21 -22.29
CA ASN A 123 5.66 13.04 -23.48
C ASN A 123 5.38 14.53 -23.17
N GLY A 124 4.87 14.83 -21.97
CA GLY A 124 4.51 16.17 -21.52
C GLY A 124 5.68 17.12 -21.19
N ARG A 125 6.94 16.73 -21.43
CA ARG A 125 8.18 17.48 -21.11
C ARG A 125 8.24 18.02 -19.67
N TYR A 126 8.63 17.19 -18.69
CA TYR A 126 9.01 17.62 -17.31
C TYR A 126 8.13 18.74 -16.70
N GLY A 127 6.83 18.77 -17.04
CA GLY A 127 5.87 19.53 -16.27
C GLY A 127 5.70 18.77 -14.96
N ARG A 128 5.75 19.48 -13.82
CA ARG A 128 5.34 18.94 -12.51
C ARG A 128 4.16 18.01 -12.76
N SER A 129 4.26 16.74 -12.33
CA SER A 129 3.08 15.87 -12.23
C SER A 129 1.98 16.74 -11.63
N GLN A 130 0.76 16.73 -12.19
CA GLN A 130 -0.38 17.29 -11.46
C GLN A 130 -0.37 16.61 -10.09
N GLU A 131 0.16 17.30 -9.09
CA GLU A 131 0.25 16.78 -7.74
C GLU A 131 -1.20 16.67 -7.30
N PHE A 132 -1.70 15.44 -7.17
CA PHE A 132 -2.92 15.19 -6.44
C PHE A 132 -2.58 15.39 -4.96
N HIS A 133 -2.46 16.65 -4.53
CA HIS A 133 -2.41 16.95 -3.11
C HIS A 133 -3.74 16.52 -2.50
N THR A 134 -3.66 15.70 -1.44
CA THR A 134 -4.84 15.34 -0.62
C THR A 134 -5.49 16.57 0.01
N ASP A 135 -4.85 17.73 -0.04
CA ASP A 135 -5.36 19.02 0.45
C ASP A 135 -6.64 19.47 -0.26
N GLU A 136 -6.91 18.99 -1.49
CA GLU A 136 -8.19 19.23 -2.16
C GLU A 136 -9.34 18.32 -1.67
N TYR A 137 -9.02 17.29 -0.86
CA TYR A 137 -10.02 16.45 -0.20
C TYR A 137 -10.70 17.22 0.94
N LYS A 138 -11.86 17.82 0.63
CA LYS A 138 -12.72 18.41 1.67
C LYS A 138 -13.30 17.30 2.54
N VAL A 139 -12.80 17.18 3.77
CA VAL A 139 -13.37 16.31 4.81
C VAL A 139 -14.87 16.59 4.91
N LYS A 140 -15.72 15.66 4.46
CA LYS A 140 -17.11 15.62 4.90
C LYS A 140 -17.08 15.24 6.37
N LYS A 141 -17.28 16.23 7.26
CA LYS A 141 -17.55 15.98 8.68
C LYS A 141 -18.72 15.01 8.75
N THR A 142 -18.44 13.76 9.06
CA THR A 142 -19.46 12.76 9.34
C THR A 142 -19.44 12.61 10.85
N SER A 143 -20.40 13.27 11.52
CA SER A 143 -20.62 13.09 12.95
C SER A 143 -21.08 11.65 13.18
N GLY A 144 -20.21 10.78 13.70
CA GLY A 144 -20.65 9.44 14.09
C GLY A 144 -19.60 8.34 14.22
N LEU A 145 -18.33 8.54 13.87
CA LEU A 145 -17.30 7.55 14.15
C LEU A 145 -16.61 7.93 15.46
N GLY A 146 -17.05 7.29 16.54
CA GLY A 146 -16.52 7.45 17.89
C GLY A 146 -15.11 6.89 18.01
N ILE A 147 -14.14 7.63 17.48
CA ILE A 147 -12.73 7.50 17.83
C ILE A 147 -12.57 8.26 19.15
N ASN A 148 -12.07 7.59 20.20
CA ASN A 148 -11.77 8.24 21.47
C ASN A 148 -10.52 9.14 21.36
N ASP A 149 -10.29 10.00 22.34
CA ASP A 149 -9.21 11.02 22.33
C ASP A 149 -7.78 10.44 22.27
N ASP A 150 -7.64 9.11 22.38
CA ASP A 150 -6.37 8.38 22.26
C ASP A 150 -6.14 7.78 20.86
N GLY A 151 -7.07 7.97 19.91
CA GLY A 151 -6.91 7.57 18.51
C GLY A 151 -7.11 6.08 18.23
N ASN A 152 -7.77 5.32 19.11
CA ASN A 152 -8.17 3.92 18.91
C ASN A 152 -9.69 3.75 18.82
#